data_AF-A0A6C0TSU8-F1
#
_entry.id   AF-A0A6C0TSU8-F1
#
_cell.length_a   1.000
_cell.length_b   1.000
_cell.length_c   1.000
_cell.angle_alpha   90.00
_cell.angle_beta   90.00
_cell.angle_gamma   90.00
#
_symmetry.space_group_name_H-M   'P 1'
#
loop_
_entity.id
_entity.type
_entity.pdbx_description
1 polymer ?
#
loop_
_entity_poly.entity_id
_entity_poly.type
_entity_poly.pdbx_seq_one_letter_code
_entity_poly.pdbx_strand_id
1 'polypeptide(L)'
;MRKSLAGLLIGLLFPLTAWAFPVDVEIQSKGVSVIASSSYLSNIATVTLANEGIERALCRATFVNGPERPPESRIRLDPGEHTVVTQAFSRHINRVRVAISCEPDAPAET
;
A
#
# COMPACT_ATOMS: atom_id res chain seq x y z
N MET A 1 -19.67 8.53 -46.52
CA MET A 1 -18.85 8.42 -45.29
C MET A 1 -19.70 8.76 -44.07
N ARG A 2 -20.41 7.79 -43.49
CA ARG A 2 -21.34 8.02 -42.35
C ARG A 2 -21.35 6.86 -41.33
N LYS A 3 -20.31 6.02 -41.35
CA LYS A 3 -20.14 4.86 -40.45
C LYS A 3 -18.94 5.09 -39.54
N SER A 4 -18.96 6.10 -38.68
CA SER A 4 -17.90 6.24 -37.65
C SER A 4 -18.23 7.15 -36.47
N LEU A 5 -19.52 7.39 -36.17
CA LEU A 5 -19.90 8.12 -34.94
C LEU A 5 -20.41 7.20 -33.82
N ALA A 6 -21.01 6.06 -34.17
CA ALA A 6 -21.59 5.14 -33.19
C ALA A 6 -20.53 4.42 -32.31
N GLY A 7 -19.34 4.17 -32.85
CA GLY A 7 -18.24 3.54 -32.09
C GLY A 7 -17.63 4.45 -31.02
N LEU A 8 -17.64 5.77 -31.24
CA LEU A 8 -17.07 6.74 -30.29
C LEU A 8 -17.95 6.93 -29.05
N LEU A 9 -19.27 6.79 -29.19
CA LEU A 9 -20.24 6.92 -28.10
C LEU A 9 -20.24 5.74 -27.11
N ILE A 10 -19.85 4.54 -27.56
CA ILE A 10 -19.82 3.34 -26.71
C ILE A 10 -18.58 3.33 -25.78
N GLY A 11 -17.48 3.97 -26.18
CA GLY A 11 -16.28 4.08 -25.35
C GLY A 11 -16.43 4.99 -24.13
N LEU A 12 -17.36 5.95 -24.15
CA LEU A 12 -17.62 6.90 -23.05
C LEU A 12 -18.50 6.33 -21.93
N LEU A 13 -19.07 5.14 -22.11
CA LEU A 13 -19.98 4.49 -21.16
C LEU A 13 -19.31 3.42 -20.31
N PHE A 14 -18.00 3.18 -20.46
CA PHE A 14 -17.29 2.28 -19.56
C PHE A 14 -17.14 2.97 -18.20
N PRO A 15 -17.86 2.53 -17.15
CA PRO A 15 -17.62 3.07 -15.82
C PRO A 15 -16.19 2.68 -15.43
N LEU A 16 -15.32 3.68 -15.26
CA LEU A 16 -14.07 3.52 -14.55
C LEU A 16 -14.44 3.18 -13.10
N THR A 17 -14.65 1.90 -12.82
CA THR A 17 -14.93 1.43 -11.46
C THR A 17 -13.65 1.63 -10.65
N ALA A 18 -13.58 2.74 -9.93
CA ALA A 18 -12.57 2.94 -8.91
C ALA A 18 -13.01 2.14 -7.68
N TRP A 19 -12.39 0.98 -7.45
CA TRP A 19 -12.64 0.18 -6.27
C TRP A 19 -11.91 0.85 -5.11
N ALA A 20 -12.65 1.65 -4.33
CA ALA A 20 -12.15 2.22 -3.10
C ALA A 20 -12.13 1.11 -2.03
N PHE A 21 -11.00 0.42 -1.90
CA PHE A 21 -10.81 -0.55 -0.83
C PHE A 21 -10.72 0.17 0.52
N PRO A 22 -11.23 -0.41 1.63
CA PRO A 22 -11.17 0.24 2.94
C PRO A 22 -9.77 0.50 3.49
N VAL A 23 -8.71 -0.05 2.90
CA VAL A 23 -7.32 0.18 3.30
C VAL A 23 -6.56 0.84 2.15
N ASP A 24 -6.40 2.15 2.24
CA ASP A 24 -5.64 2.96 1.28
C ASP A 24 -4.15 2.92 1.65
N VAL A 25 -3.31 2.44 0.74
CA VAL A 25 -1.86 2.40 0.93
C VAL A 25 -1.19 3.47 0.08
N GLU A 26 -0.41 4.32 0.73
CA GLU A 26 0.52 5.25 0.10
C GLU A 26 1.95 4.78 0.40
N ILE A 27 2.71 4.46 -0.65
CA ILE A 27 4.09 3.98 -0.52
C ILE A 27 5.07 4.97 -1.13
N GLN A 28 6.11 5.29 -0.38
CA GLN A 28 7.24 6.09 -0.81
C GLN A 28 8.51 5.24 -0.71
N SER A 29 9.02 4.80 -1.86
CA SER A 29 10.22 3.99 -1.99
C SER A 29 11.37 4.84 -2.52
N LYS A 30 12.37 5.13 -1.69
CA LYS A 30 13.56 5.89 -2.08
C LYS A 30 14.72 4.93 -2.31
N GLY A 31 15.16 4.74 -3.55
CA GLY A 31 16.33 3.90 -3.86
C GLY A 31 16.13 2.39 -3.73
N VAL A 32 14.98 1.93 -3.22
CA VAL A 32 14.61 0.51 -3.09
C VAL A 32 13.36 0.20 -3.91
N SER A 33 13.21 -1.06 -4.35
CA SER A 33 12.03 -1.52 -5.08
C SER A 33 11.15 -2.35 -4.16
N VAL A 34 10.24 -1.69 -3.44
CA VAL A 34 9.28 -2.33 -2.53
C VAL A 34 7.88 -2.11 -3.04
N ILE A 35 7.11 -3.19 -3.17
CA ILE A 35 5.68 -3.14 -3.49
C ILE A 35 4.84 -3.44 -2.26
N ALA A 36 3.60 -2.94 -2.27
CA ALA A 36 2.66 -3.13 -1.18
C ALA A 36 1.30 -3.59 -1.71
N SER A 37 0.65 -4.48 -0.97
CA SER A 37 -0.76 -4.84 -1.18
C SER A 37 -1.48 -4.85 0.17
N SER A 38 -2.76 -4.47 0.18
CA SER A 38 -3.54 -4.39 1.42
C SER A 38 -4.71 -5.37 1.45
N SER A 39 -5.10 -5.72 2.67
CA SER A 39 -6.33 -6.46 2.97
C SER A 39 -6.84 -6.05 4.35
N TYR A 40 -8.04 -6.46 4.70
CA TYR A 40 -8.59 -6.30 6.03
C TYR A 40 -9.57 -7.41 6.38
N LEU A 41 -9.73 -7.66 7.68
CA LEU A 41 -10.75 -8.54 8.23
C LEU A 41 -11.28 -7.92 9.52
N SER A 42 -12.57 -7.57 9.54
CA SER A 42 -13.21 -6.89 10.67
C SER A 42 -12.49 -5.57 11.05
N ASN A 43 -11.85 -5.51 12.20
CA ASN A 43 -11.10 -4.38 12.75
C ASN A 43 -9.58 -4.55 12.59
N ILE A 44 -9.13 -5.47 11.74
CA ILE A 44 -7.71 -5.76 11.48
C ILE A 44 -7.38 -5.35 10.05
N ALA A 45 -6.41 -4.45 9.89
CA ALA A 45 -5.83 -4.10 8.60
C ALA A 45 -4.48 -4.81 8.43
N THR A 46 -4.20 -5.27 7.22
CA THR A 46 -2.93 -5.89 6.86
C THR A 46 -2.34 -5.24 5.63
N VAL A 47 -1.03 -5.07 5.61
CA VAL A 47 -0.27 -4.73 4.40
C VAL A 47 0.84 -5.74 4.20
N THR A 48 0.83 -6.39 3.05
CA THR A 48 1.92 -7.25 2.60
C THR A 48 2.93 -6.38 1.86
N LEU A 49 4.17 -6.38 2.34
CA LEU A 49 5.32 -5.74 1.70
C LEU A 49 6.18 -6.79 1.05
N ALA A 50 6.66 -6.53 -0.17
CA ALA A 50 7.64 -7.38 -0.84
C ALA A 50 8.77 -6.51 -1.40
N ASN A 51 10.01 -6.89 -1.10
CA ASN A 51 11.19 -6.27 -1.67
C ASN A 51 11.58 -7.00 -2.96
N GLU A 52 11.26 -6.41 -4.10
CA GLU A 52 11.60 -6.92 -5.43
C GLU A 52 12.94 -6.38 -5.94
N GLY A 53 13.64 -5.59 -5.11
CA GLY A 53 14.95 -5.03 -5.40
C GLY A 53 16.10 -5.95 -5.03
N ILE A 54 17.31 -5.41 -5.18
CA ILE A 54 18.58 -6.08 -4.84
C ILE A 54 19.21 -5.53 -3.55
N GLU A 55 18.70 -4.41 -3.03
CA GLU A 55 19.18 -3.78 -1.79
C GLU A 55 18.25 -4.15 -0.63
N ARG A 56 18.81 -4.30 0.58
CA ARG A 56 18.01 -4.44 1.81
C ARG A 56 17.26 -3.14 2.07
N ALA A 57 15.97 -3.24 2.39
CA ALA A 57 15.13 -2.09 2.69
C ALA A 57 14.80 -1.99 4.19
N LEU A 58 14.82 -0.78 4.71
CA LEU A 58 14.22 -0.42 6.00
C LEU A 58 12.91 0.32 5.72
N CYS A 59 11.79 -0.30 6.09
CA CYS A 59 10.46 0.24 5.91
C CYS A 59 9.84 0.66 7.25
N ARG A 60 9.11 1.79 7.23
CA ARG A 60 8.31 2.33 8.32
C ARG A 60 6.87 2.43 7.87
N ALA A 61 5.96 1.74 8.56
CA ALA A 61 4.54 1.73 8.26
C ALA A 61 3.74 2.37 9.40
N THR A 62 2.91 3.37 9.05
CA THR A 62 1.98 4.01 9.99
C THR A 62 0.55 3.76 9.54
N PHE A 63 -0.26 3.23 10.45
CA PHE A 63 -1.66 2.92 10.23
C PHE A 63 -2.54 3.95 10.93
N VAL A 64 -3.55 4.49 10.24
CA VAL A 64 -4.48 5.48 10.83
C VAL A 64 -5.92 5.08 10.52
N ASN A 65 -6.72 4.81 11.56
CA ASN A 65 -8.16 4.59 11.47
C ASN A 65 -8.89 5.75 12.19
N GLY A 66 -9.27 6.79 11.45
CA GLY A 66 -9.88 8.00 12.02
C GLY A 66 -8.99 8.64 13.11
N PRO A 67 -9.45 8.70 14.38
CA PRO A 67 -8.64 9.22 15.48
C PRO A 67 -7.61 8.22 16.05
N GLU A 68 -7.69 6.93 15.71
CA GLU A 68 -6.76 5.91 16.20
C GLU A 68 -5.44 5.95 15.42
N ARG A 69 -4.32 6.16 16.14
CA ARG A 69 -2.96 6.29 15.61
C ARG A 69 -1.98 5.41 16.40
N PRO A 70 -1.98 4.10 16.16
CA PRO A 70 -1.02 3.19 16.78
C PRO A 70 0.43 3.57 16.44
N PRO A 71 1.41 3.06 17.21
CA PRO A 71 2.83 3.28 16.93
C PRO A 71 3.25 2.80 15.54
N GLU A 72 4.28 3.45 15.01
CA GLU A 72 4.91 3.06 13.75
C GLU A 72 5.49 1.64 13.84
N SER A 73 5.21 0.82 12.82
CA SER A 73 5.86 -0.48 12.64
C SER A 73 7.13 -0.32 11.82
N ARG A 74 8.25 -0.87 12.31
CA ARG A 74 9.53 -0.90 11.60
C ARG A 74 9.84 -2.29 11.10
N ILE A 75 10.20 -2.40 9.82
CA ILE A 75 10.38 -3.66 9.12
C ILE A 75 11.68 -3.60 8.33
N ARG A 76 12.51 -4.64 8.42
CA ARG A 76 13.63 -4.86 7.50
C ARG A 76 13.22 -5.94 6.52
N LEU A 77 13.53 -5.73 5.25
CA LEU A 77 13.27 -6.67 4.16
C LEU A 77 14.55 -6.92 3.39
N ASP A 78 15.05 -8.15 3.44
CA ASP A 78 16.11 -8.60 2.56
C ASP A 78 15.62 -8.66 1.09
N PRO A 79 16.53 -8.65 0.10
CA PRO A 79 16.17 -8.82 -1.31
C PRO A 79 15.36 -10.09 -1.56
N GLY A 80 14.21 -9.97 -2.23
CA GLY A 80 13.28 -11.08 -2.48
C GLY A 80 12.40 -11.47 -1.29
N GLU A 81 12.58 -10.85 -0.12
CA GLU A 81 11.75 -11.12 1.06
C GLU A 81 10.39 -10.44 0.95
N HIS A 82 9.37 -11.10 1.50
CA HIS A 82 8.06 -10.51 1.73
C HIS A 82 7.58 -10.77 3.15
N THR A 83 6.82 -9.83 3.70
CA THR A 83 6.24 -9.96 5.04
C THR A 83 4.89 -9.28 5.14
N VAL A 84 4.11 -9.64 6.16
CA VAL A 84 2.78 -9.07 6.43
C VAL A 84 2.83 -8.23 7.68
N VAL A 85 2.53 -6.94 7.54
CA VAL A 85 2.39 -5.99 8.63
C VAL A 85 0.92 -5.91 9.02
N THR A 86 0.61 -6.18 10.29
CA THR A 86 -0.77 -6.26 10.78
C THR A 86 -1.02 -5.21 11.85
N GLN A 87 -2.17 -4.54 11.77
CA GLN A 87 -2.64 -3.62 12.79
C GLN A 87 -4.09 -3.92 13.15
N ALA A 88 -4.33 -4.27 14.42
CA ALA A 88 -5.66 -4.32 14.99
C ALA A 88 -6.06 -2.95 15.56
N PHE A 89 -7.31 -2.55 15.35
CA PHE A 89 -7.89 -1.33 15.91
C PHE A 89 -8.96 -1.66 16.95
N SER A 90 -9.26 -0.71 17.83
CA SER A 90 -10.38 -0.87 18.77
C SER A 90 -11.75 -0.65 18.09
N ARG A 91 -11.79 0.13 17.00
CA ARG A 91 -13.00 0.42 16.21
C ARG A 91 -13.03 -0.36 14.90
N HIS A 92 -14.22 -0.47 14.34
CA HIS A 92 -14.42 -1.03 12.99
C HIS A 92 -13.71 -0.19 11.92
N ILE A 93 -13.28 -0.85 10.84
CA ILE A 93 -12.59 -0.21 9.71
C ILE A 93 -13.62 0.26 8.69
N ASN A 94 -13.86 1.56 8.65
CA ASN A 94 -14.54 2.19 7.50
C ASN A 94 -13.54 2.63 6.43
N ARG A 95 -12.40 3.19 6.89
CA ARG A 95 -11.28 3.62 6.06
C ARG A 95 -10.01 3.69 6.90
N VAL A 96 -8.98 2.96 6.50
CA VAL A 96 -7.63 3.00 7.06
C VAL A 96 -6.71 3.62 6.03
N ARG A 97 -5.88 4.55 6.47
CA ARG A 97 -4.78 5.10 5.67
C ARG A 97 -3.49 4.49 6.18
N VAL A 98 -2.71 3.89 5.27
CA VAL A 98 -1.40 3.35 5.57
C VAL A 98 -0.37 4.16 4.82
N ALA A 99 0.51 4.83 5.55
CA ALA A 99 1.67 5.51 4.98
C ALA A 99 2.90 4.63 5.19
N ILE A 100 3.61 4.33 4.10
CA ILE A 100 4.79 3.48 4.10
C ILE A 100 5.95 4.26 3.51
N SER A 101 7.04 4.37 4.27
CA SER A 101 8.31 4.91 3.77
C SER A 101 9.37 3.82 3.80
N CYS A 102 10.02 3.56 2.67
CA CYS A 102 11.11 2.60 2.57
C CYS A 102 12.35 3.30 2.00
N GLU A 103 13.50 2.99 2.60
CA GLU A 103 14.82 3.49 2.22
C GLU A 103 15.85 2.35 2.33
N PRO A 104 17.04 2.47 1.72
CA PRO A 104 18.07 1.45 1.86
C PRO A 104 18.48 1.31 3.33
N ASP A 105 18.58 0.07 3.82
CA ASP A 105 19.10 -0.23 5.17
C ASP A 105 20.64 -0.20 5.13
N ALA A 106 21.19 0.99 4.92
CA ALA A 106 22.63 1.20 4.97
C ALA A 106 23.14 0.88 6.38
N PRO A 107 24.22 0.10 6.52
CA PRO A 107 24.91 -0.03 7.80
C PRO A 107 25.35 1.37 8.24
N ALA A 108 25.20 1.68 9.53
CA ALA A 108 25.83 2.88 10.10
C ALA A 108 27.33 2.81 9.78
N GLU A 109 27.83 3.74 8.97
CA GLU A 109 29.26 3.89 8.71
C GLU A 109 29.99 3.91 10.05
N THR A 110 30.90 2.94 10.22
CA THR A 110 31.72 2.77 11.42
C THR A 110 33.13 3.26 11.14
#